data_AF-A0A969HNQ5-F1
#
_entry.id   AF-A0A969HNQ5-F1
#
_cell.length_a   1.000
_cell.length_b   1.000
_cell.length_c   1.000
_cell.angle_alpha   90.00
_cell.angle_beta   90.00
_cell.angle_gamma   90.00
#
_symmetry.space_group_name_H-M   'P 1'
#
loop_
_entity.id
_entity.type
_entity.pdbx_description
1 polymer ?
#
loop_
_entity_poly.entity_id
_entity_poly.type
_entity_poly.pdbx_seq_one_letter_code
_entity_poly.pdbx_strand_id
1 'polypeptide(L)' 'PGNGYTALIIADHGNADIMVQEDGTPHTAHTTNLVPCILVDNHYHPQLKDGKLGDIAPTILTLMGLDIPKDMTGDVLISE' A
#
# COMPACT_ATOMS: atom_id res chain seq x y z
N PRO A 1 14.65 21.17 -3.86
CA PRO A 1 14.22 20.20 -4.90
C PRO A 1 14.41 18.78 -4.37
N GLY A 2 13.35 17.97 -4.32
CA GLY A 2 13.45 16.57 -3.89
C GLY A 2 14.32 15.74 -4.85
N ASN A 3 14.90 14.65 -4.35
CA ASN A 3 15.88 13.82 -5.08
C ASN A 3 15.29 12.99 -6.25
N GLY A 4 14.07 13.30 -6.72
CA GLY A 4 13.43 12.59 -7.84
C GLY A 4 12.93 11.17 -7.51
N TYR A 5 12.64 10.88 -6.24
CA TYR A 5 12.07 9.60 -5.82
C TYR A 5 10.55 9.56 -5.98
N THR A 6 10.05 8.39 -6.33
CA THR A 6 8.66 7.97 -6.13
C THR A 6 8.54 7.36 -4.73
N ALA A 7 7.47 7.69 -4.00
CA ALA A 7 7.17 7.08 -2.71
C ALA A 7 5.84 6.32 -2.76
N LEU A 8 5.82 5.12 -2.17
CA LEU A 8 4.59 4.36 -1.95
C LEU A 8 4.29 4.35 -0.45
N ILE A 9 3.23 5.02 -0.04
CA ILE A 9 2.79 5.13 1.36
C ILE A 9 1.74 4.06 1.61
N ILE A 10 2.01 3.18 2.57
CA ILE A 10 1.15 2.05 2.94
C ILE A 10 1.04 1.91 4.47
N ALA A 11 0.15 1.03 4.92
CA ALA A 11 0.19 0.42 6.24
C ALA A 11 0.11 -1.11 6.12
N ASP A 12 0.56 -1.84 7.12
CA ASP A 12 0.49 -3.30 7.20
C ASP A 12 -0.85 -3.78 7.78
N HIS A 13 -1.48 -2.99 8.64
CA HIS A 13 -2.81 -3.24 9.17
C HIS A 13 -3.48 -1.96 9.69
N GLY A 14 -4.76 -2.06 10.06
CA GLY A 14 -5.45 -1.02 10.84
C GLY A 14 -5.21 -1.19 12.35
N ASN A 15 -5.36 -0.10 13.09
CA ASN A 15 -5.34 -0.04 14.55
C ASN A 15 -5.94 1.31 15.01
N ALA A 16 -5.24 2.41 14.72
CA ALA A 16 -5.58 3.75 15.20
C ALA A 16 -6.90 4.32 14.64
N ASP A 17 -7.46 3.68 13.62
CA ASP A 17 -8.78 3.94 13.07
C ASP A 17 -9.92 3.57 14.04
N ILE A 18 -9.69 2.65 14.98
CA ILE A 18 -10.65 2.30 16.05
C ILE A 18 -9.92 2.21 17.39
N MET A 19 -10.06 3.27 18.19
CA MET A 19 -9.45 3.37 19.53
C MET A 19 -10.41 3.03 20.68
N VAL A 20 -11.71 3.01 20.44
CA VAL A 20 -12.77 2.81 21.44
C VAL A 20 -13.84 1.90 20.87
N GLN A 21 -14.30 0.93 21.65
CA GLN A 21 -15.41 0.03 21.30
C GLN A 21 -16.77 0.75 21.36
N GLU A 22 -17.82 0.13 20.81
CA GLU A 22 -19.18 0.69 20.84
C GLU A 22 -19.71 0.90 22.27
N ASP A 23 -19.27 0.08 23.23
CA ASP A 23 -19.62 0.18 24.64
C ASP A 23 -18.79 1.23 25.42
N GLY A 24 -17.88 1.94 24.74
CA GLY A 24 -17.03 2.98 25.32
C GLY A 24 -15.74 2.47 25.97
N THR A 25 -15.49 1.15 25.98
CA THR A 25 -14.24 0.60 26.50
C THR A 25 -13.08 0.77 25.52
N PRO A 26 -11.81 0.80 25.98
CA PRO A 26 -10.66 0.92 25.08
C PRO A 26 -10.56 -0.25 24.09
N HIS A 27 -10.33 0.06 22.81
CA HIS A 27 -9.99 -0.93 21.80
C HIS A 27 -8.46 -1.01 21.66
N THR A 28 -7.88 -2.18 21.90
CA THR A 28 -6.41 -2.38 21.94
C THR A 28 -5.87 -3.31 20.86
N ALA A 29 -6.76 -3.87 20.03
CA ALA A 29 -6.43 -4.82 18.98
C ALA A 29 -6.25 -4.13 17.62
N HIS A 30 -5.70 -4.87 16.66
CA HIS A 30 -5.71 -4.46 15.25
C HIS A 30 -7.13 -4.51 14.68
N THR A 31 -7.37 -3.78 13.59
CA THR A 31 -8.64 -3.81 12.86
C THR A 31 -8.48 -4.54 11.52
N THR A 32 -9.61 -4.93 10.94
CA THR A 32 -9.67 -5.51 9.58
C THR A 32 -10.03 -4.47 8.52
N ASN A 33 -9.94 -3.18 8.86
CA ASN A 33 -10.20 -2.10 7.91
C ASN A 33 -9.11 -2.09 6.83
N LEU A 34 -9.49 -1.63 5.63
CA LEU A 34 -8.55 -1.48 4.53
C LEU A 34 -7.46 -0.45 4.89
N VAL A 35 -6.25 -0.71 4.41
CA VAL A 35 -5.10 0.18 4.56
C VAL A 35 -4.94 1.06 3.32
N PRO A 36 -4.43 2.29 3.47
CA PRO A 36 -4.13 3.14 2.31
C PRO A 36 -3.01 2.52 1.47
N CYS A 37 -3.07 2.75 0.16
CA CYS A 37 -1.97 2.55 -0.78
C CYS A 37 -1.90 3.79 -1.68
N ILE A 38 -0.90 4.65 -1.44
CA ILE A 38 -0.81 5.96 -2.08
C ILE A 38 0.54 6.08 -2.77
N LEU A 39 0.53 6.27 -4.08
CA LEU A 39 1.72 6.57 -4.87
C LEU A 39 1.90 8.10 -4.98
N VAL A 40 3.07 8.57 -4.57
CA VAL A 40 3.44 9.99 -4.62
C VAL A 40 4.63 10.13 -5.56
N ASP A 41 4.42 10.88 -6.63
CA ASP A 41 5.42 11.22 -7.63
C ASP A 41 5.14 12.63 -8.18
N ASN A 42 6.14 13.31 -8.76
CA ASN A 42 5.95 14.64 -9.33
C ASN A 42 5.41 14.63 -10.76
N HIS A 43 5.56 13.52 -11.48
CA HIS A 43 5.31 13.42 -12.91
C HIS A 43 4.44 12.22 -13.28
N TYR A 44 4.43 11.16 -12.48
CA TYR A 44 3.73 9.92 -12.77
C TYR A 44 2.58 9.64 -11.80
N HIS A 45 1.33 9.65 -12.29
CA HIS A 45 0.12 9.52 -11.47
C HIS A 45 -0.81 8.44 -12.04
N PRO A 46 -0.40 7.16 -12.03
CA PRO A 46 -1.24 6.09 -12.53
C PRO A 46 -2.46 5.86 -11.65
N GLN A 47 -3.45 5.15 -12.18
CA GLN A 47 -4.52 4.58 -11.37
C GLN A 47 -4.01 3.32 -10.66
N LEU A 48 -4.22 3.26 -9.35
CA LEU A 48 -3.95 2.08 -8.54
C LEU A 48 -5.22 1.24 -8.42
N LYS A 49 -5.06 -0.07 -8.60
CA LYS A 49 -6.11 -1.08 -8.40
C LYS A 49 -6.15 -1.51 -6.93
N ASP A 50 -7.30 -2.03 -6.51
CA ASP A 50 -7.43 -2.73 -5.24
C ASP A 50 -6.51 -3.97 -5.20
N GLY A 51 -6.04 -4.34 -4.01
CA GLY A 51 -5.11 -5.46 -3.84
C GLY A 51 -4.85 -5.82 -2.38
N LYS A 52 -3.75 -6.56 -2.16
CA LYS A 52 -3.28 -7.04 -0.85
C LYS A 52 -1.79 -6.73 -0.66
N LEU A 53 -1.28 -6.90 0.56
CA LEU A 53 0.13 -6.58 0.87
C LEU A 53 1.16 -7.34 0.01
N GLY A 54 0.84 -8.57 -0.43
CA GLY A 54 1.70 -9.35 -1.32
C GLY A 54 1.95 -8.70 -2.70
N ASP A 55 1.12 -7.73 -3.08
CA ASP A 55 1.15 -7.06 -4.38
C ASP A 55 2.10 -5.83 -4.36
N ILE A 56 2.54 -5.40 -3.17
CA ILE A 56 3.39 -4.22 -2.99
C ILE A 56 4.78 -4.41 -3.61
N ALA A 57 5.44 -5.54 -3.33
CA ALA A 57 6.78 -5.79 -3.86
C ALA A 57 6.83 -5.92 -5.40
N PRO A 58 5.95 -6.70 -6.07
CA PRO A 58 5.83 -6.71 -7.53
C PRO A 58 5.57 -5.32 -8.13
N THR A 59 4.74 -4.51 -7.48
CA THR A 59 4.42 -3.14 -7.92
C THR A 59 5.65 -2.24 -7.84
N ILE A 60 6.42 -2.30 -6.75
CA ILE A 60 7.68 -1.54 -6.61
C ILE A 60 8.71 -1.95 -7.67
N LEU A 61 8.88 -3.25 -7.92
CA LEU A 61 9.80 -3.73 -8.97
C LEU A 61 9.40 -3.18 -10.35
N THR A 62 8.10 -3.16 -10.64
CA THR A 62 7.56 -2.59 -11.88
C THR A 62 7.88 -1.09 -12.00
N LEU A 63 7.69 -0.31 -10.94
CA LEU A 63 8.04 1.12 -10.90
C LEU A 63 9.54 1.36 -11.11
N MET A 64 10.38 0.44 -10.64
CA MET A 64 11.83 0.48 -10.83
C MET A 64 12.28 -0.01 -12.22
N GLY A 65 11.37 -0.54 -13.04
CA GLY A 65 11.70 -1.16 -14.33
C GLY A 65 12.50 -2.47 -14.18
N LEU A 66 12.29 -3.21 -13.10
CA LEU A 66 12.96 -4.47 -12.79
C LEU A 66 12.04 -5.67 -13.02
N ASP A 67 12.63 -6.81 -13.39
CA ASP A 67 11.90 -8.07 -13.53
C ASP A 67 11.35 -8.57 -12.19
N ILE A 68 10.13 -9.12 -12.22
CA ILE A 68 9.49 -9.74 -11.05
C ILE A 68 9.91 -11.23 -10.98
N PRO A 69 10.51 -11.70 -9.88
CA PRO A 69 10.83 -13.12 -9.71
C PRO A 69 9.58 -13.99 -9.75
N LYS A 70 9.69 -15.19 -10.34
CA LYS A 70 8.60 -16.17 -10.44
C LYS A 70 7.96 -16.59 -9.10
N ASP A 71 8.70 -16.46 -8.00
CA ASP A 71 8.23 -16.81 -6.66
C ASP A 71 7.31 -15.72 -6.06
N MET A 72 7.34 -14.50 -6.61
CA MET A 72 6.41 -13.43 -6.26
C MET A 72 5.12 -13.59 -7.08
N THR A 73 4.10 -14.18 -6.47
CA THR A 73 2.81 -14.44 -7.12
C THR A 73 1.77 -13.34 -6.90
N GLY A 74 2.19 -12.18 -6.38
CA GLY A 74 1.33 -11.01 -6.19
C GLY A 74 1.08 -10.28 -7.51
N ASP A 75 -0.01 -9.55 -7.58
CA ASP A 75 -0.41 -8.81 -8.77
C ASP A 75 0.27 -7.42 -8.80
N VAL A 76 0.42 -6.82 -9.97
CA VAL A 76 0.89 -5.44 -10.10
C VAL A 76 -0.31 -4.50 -10.00
N LEU A 77 -0.26 -3.56 -9.05
CA LEU A 77 -1.38 -2.68 -8.73
C LEU A 77 -1.51 -1.46 -9.65
N ILE A 78 -0.49 -1.19 -10.46
CA ILE A 78 -0.48 -0.06 -11.39
C ILE A 78 -1.22 -0.45 -12.68
N SER A 79 -2.12 0.42 -13.12
CA SER A 79 -2.76 0.39 -14.44
C SER A 79 -2.17 1.47 -15.33
N GLU A 80 -2.14 1.22 -16.65
CA GLU A 80 -2.05 2.31 -17.64
C GLU A 80 -3.32 3.17 -17.66
#